data_AF-A0A1S3VQ97-F1
#
_entry.id   AF-A0A1S3VQ97-F1
#
_cell.length_a   1.000
_cell.length_b   1.000
_cell.length_c   1.000
_cell.angle_alpha   90.00
_cell.angle_beta   90.00
_cell.angle_gamma   90.00
#
_symmetry.space_group_name_H-M   'P 1'
#
loop_
_entity.id
_entity.type
_entity.pdbx_description
1 polymer ?
#
loop_
_entity_poly.entity_id
_entity_poly.type
_entity_poly.pdbx_seq_one_letter_code
_entity_poly.pdbx_strand_id
1 'polypeptide(L)' 'MNEQSKNETVNAQNCVEKKVESVDYRSSAGQGQEMRKVDVVHQLHTTKNTSGGILAGAAAAVTSTLQSAKDAVAKK' A
#
# COMPACT_ATOMS: atom_id res chain seq x y z
N MET A 1 15.05 -13.50 14.98
CA MET A 1 14.52 -12.15 15.27
C MET A 1 15.20 -11.19 14.30
N ASN A 2 14.46 -10.61 13.35
CA ASN A 2 15.03 -9.68 12.37
C ASN A 2 14.56 -8.27 12.75
N GLU A 3 15.46 -7.41 13.23
CA GLU A 3 15.16 -6.02 13.65
C GLU A 3 14.98 -5.09 12.43
N GLN A 4 14.04 -5.40 11.54
CA GLN A 4 13.78 -4.61 10.33
C GLN A 4 12.85 -3.39 10.54
N SER A 5 12.48 -3.07 11.78
CA SER A 5 11.49 -2.04 12.12
C SER A 5 12.06 -0.73 12.69
N LYS A 6 13.39 -0.55 12.75
CA LYS A 6 14.00 0.65 13.35
C LYS A 6 14.15 1.85 12.40
N ASN A 7 13.85 1.67 11.12
CA ASN A 7 14.15 2.63 10.04
C ASN A 7 12.92 3.00 9.19
N GLU A 8 11.72 2.80 9.73
CA GLU A 8 10.46 3.25 9.14
C GLU A 8 10.06 4.60 9.74
N THR A 9 9.80 5.60 8.90
CA THR A 9 9.40 6.94 9.30
C THR A 9 8.26 7.45 8.42
N VAL A 10 7.39 8.30 8.97
CA VAL A 10 6.33 8.95 8.17
C VAL A 10 6.87 10.27 7.61
N ASN A 11 6.69 10.50 6.31
CA ASN A 11 7.13 11.73 5.64
C ASN A 11 6.08 12.85 5.73
N ALA A 12 6.42 14.04 5.22
CA ALA A 12 5.54 15.22 5.26
C ALA A 12 4.20 15.02 4.51
N GLN A 13 4.14 14.06 3.59
CA GLN A 13 2.96 13.68 2.82
C GLN A 13 2.16 12.53 3.49
N ASN A 14 2.49 12.17 4.73
CA ASN A 14 1.88 11.07 5.47
C ASN A 14 2.07 9.68 4.80
N CYS A 15 3.12 9.53 3.99
CA CYS A 15 3.53 8.25 3.44
C CYS A 15 4.56 7.61 4.36
N VAL A 16 4.47 6.27 4.50
CA VAL A 16 5.48 5.50 5.23
C VAL A 16 6.70 5.33 4.33
N GLU A 17 7.86 5.75 4.83
CA GLU A 17 9.15 5.62 4.19
C GLU A 17 10.05 4.65 4.95
N LYS A 18 10.84 3.87 4.22
CA LYS A 18 11.88 3.02 4.78
C LYS A 18 13.24 3.44 4.26
N LYS A 19 14.11 3.88 5.16
CA LYS A 19 15.50 4.23 4.84
C LYS A 19 16.39 3.01 4.96
N VAL A 20 17.12 2.68 3.91
CA VAL A 20 18.05 1.56 3.87
C VAL A 20 19.43 2.08 3.52
N GLU A 21 20.37 1.93 4.46
CA GLU A 21 21.78 2.19 4.20
C GLU A 21 22.30 1.17 3.18
N SER A 22 22.92 1.66 2.11
CA SER A 22 23.41 0.84 1.01
C SER A 22 24.77 1.36 0.51
N VAL A 23 25.41 0.58 -0.36
CA VAL A 23 26.64 0.96 -1.04
C VAL A 23 26.42 0.83 -2.55
N ASP A 24 26.65 1.92 -3.27
CA ASP A 24 26.63 1.95 -4.73
C ASP A 24 28.02 1.60 -5.28
N TYR A 25 28.07 0.65 -6.20
CA TYR A 25 29.29 0.17 -6.83
C TYR A 25 29.26 0.59 -8.31
N ARG A 26 30.08 1.59 -8.66
CA ARG A 26 30.16 2.10 -10.03
C ARG A 26 31.46 1.66 -10.66
N SER A 27 31.38 1.14 -11.88
CA SER A 27 32.56 0.80 -12.69
C SER A 27 32.56 1.65 -13.95
N SER A 28 33.68 2.30 -14.25
CA SER A 28 33.87 3.10 -15.48
C SER A 28 35.05 2.56 -16.28
N ALA A 29 34.94 2.56 -17.60
CA ALA A 29 35.99 2.05 -18.48
C ALA A 29 37.28 2.85 -18.28
N GLY A 30 38.35 2.17 -17.86
CA GLY A 30 39.64 2.79 -17.57
C GLY A 30 39.76 3.49 -16.21
N GLN A 31 38.70 3.52 -15.38
CA GLN A 31 38.68 4.27 -14.10
C GLN A 31 38.49 3.39 -12.85
N GLY A 32 38.57 2.07 -12.96
CA GLY A 32 38.46 1.15 -11.82
C GLY A 32 37.05 1.07 -11.23
N GLN A 33 36.94 0.44 -10.06
CA GLN A 33 35.68 0.35 -9.30
C GLN A 33 35.64 1.43 -8.21
N GLU A 34 34.53 2.17 -8.16
CA GLU A 34 34.25 3.18 -7.14
C GLU A 34 33.10 2.69 -6.25
N MET A 35 33.31 2.75 -4.92
CA MET A 35 32.26 2.49 -3.93
C MET A 35 31.81 3.79 -3.26
N ARG A 36 30.50 4.04 -3.19
CA ARG A 36 29.91 5.17 -2.47
C ARG A 36 28.86 4.70 -1.49
N LYS A 37 28.87 5.24 -0.26
CA LYS A 37 27.75 5.05 0.67
C LYS A 37 26.55 5.85 0.18
N VAL A 38 25.41 5.20 0.07
CA VAL A 38 24.16 5.81 -0.39
C VAL A 38 22.99 5.33 0.47
N ASP A 39 22.04 6.22 0.74
CA ASP A 39 20.80 5.85 1.42
C ASP A 39 19.67 5.68 0.40
N VAL A 40 19.02 4.52 0.43
CA VAL A 40 17.86 4.24 -0.42
C VAL A 40 16.58 4.45 0.39
N VAL A 41 15.78 5.42 -0.02
CA VAL A 41 14.46 5.70 0.59
C VAL A 41 13.37 5.01 -0.22
N HIS A 42 12.74 3.99 0.36
CA HIS A 42 11.59 3.32 -0.23
C HIS A 42 10.30 3.96 0.29
N GLN A 43 9.50 4.56 -0.59
CA GLN A 43 8.16 5.02 -0.25
C GLN A 43 7.17 3.87 -0.42
N LEU A 44 6.55 3.44 0.67
CA LEU A 44 5.48 2.44 0.61
C LEU A 44 4.19 3.13 0.16
N HIS A 45 3.87 3.00 -1.13
CA HIS A 45 2.55 3.35 -1.62
C HIS A 45 1.54 2.33 -1.10
N THR A 46 0.95 2.62 0.06
CA THR A 46 -0.29 1.96 0.47
C THR A 46 -1.38 2.50 -0.44
N THR A 47 -1.54 1.92 -1.63
CA THR A 47 -2.69 2.19 -2.48
C THR A 47 -3.93 1.69 -1.74
N LYS A 48 -4.48 2.50 -0.83
CA LYS A 48 -5.82 2.33 -0.26
C LYS A 48 -6.89 2.68 -1.31
N ASN A 49 -6.69 2.24 -2.55
CA ASN A 49 -7.53 2.58 -3.69
C ASN A 49 -8.52 1.45 -4.03
N THR A 50 -8.71 0.46 -3.16
CA THR A 50 -9.96 -0.29 -3.17
C THR A 50 -10.99 0.58 -2.45
N SER A 51 -11.60 1.50 -3.18
CA SER A 51 -12.77 2.22 -2.66
C SER A 51 -13.79 1.15 -2.26
N GLY A 52 -14.16 1.10 -0.97
CA GLY A 52 -15.15 0.15 -0.46
C GLY A 52 -16.55 0.31 -1.07
N GLY A 53 -16.72 1.19 -2.07
CA GLY A 53 -17.98 1.49 -2.73
C GLY A 53 -18.57 0.32 -3.53
N ILE A 54 -17.74 -0.52 -4.16
CA ILE A 54 -18.25 -1.70 -4.90
C ILE A 54 -18.86 -2.71 -3.91
N LEU A 55 -18.17 -2.98 -2.80
CA LEU A 55 -18.65 -3.91 -1.75
C LEU A 55 -19.89 -3.36 -1.03
N ALA A 56 -19.89 -2.07 -0.70
CA ALA A 56 -21.04 -1.40 -0.12
C ALA A 56 -22.27 -1.43 -1.07
N GLY A 57 -22.05 -1.23 -2.37
CA GLY A 57 -23.09 -1.33 -3.39
C GLY A 57 -23.67 -2.74 -3.53
N ALA A 58 -22.82 -3.77 -3.51
CA ALA A 58 -23.27 -5.17 -3.54
C ALA A 58 -24.12 -5.54 -2.31
N ALA A 59 -23.69 -5.11 -1.11
CA ALA A 59 -24.44 -5.35 0.12
C ALA A 59 -25.81 -4.65 0.12
N ALA A 60 -25.88 -3.41 -0.40
CA ALA A 60 -27.12 -2.66 -0.54
C ALA A 60 -28.09 -3.34 -1.51
N ALA A 61 -27.59 -3.84 -2.65
CA ALA A 61 -28.41 -4.54 -3.63
C ALA A 61 -29.05 -5.82 -3.04
N VAL A 62 -28.26 -6.66 -2.38
CA VAL A 62 -28.76 -7.89 -1.74
C VAL A 62 -29.80 -7.59 -0.66
N THR A 63 -29.53 -6.58 0.18
CA THR A 63 -30.47 -6.16 1.23
C THR A 63 -31.79 -5.67 0.63
N SER A 64 -31.73 -4.88 -0.44
CA SER A 64 -32.91 -4.38 -1.15
C SER A 64 -33.73 -5.50 -1.77
N THR A 65 -33.07 -6.48 -2.41
CA THR A 65 -33.74 -7.67 -2.97
C THR A 65 -34.42 -8.48 -1.87
N LEU A 66 -33.73 -8.73 -0.74
CA LEU A 66 -34.29 -9.48 0.37
C LEU A 66 -35.49 -8.78 1.01
N GLN A 67 -35.40 -7.46 1.22
CA GLN A 67 -36.47 -6.65 1.77
C GLN A 67 -37.69 -6.63 0.82
N SER A 68 -37.45 -6.45 -0.48
CA SER A 68 -38.51 -6.48 -1.49
C SER A 68 -39.21 -7.85 -1.56
N ALA A 69 -38.45 -8.95 -1.46
CA ALA A 69 -39.01 -10.30 -1.43
C ALA A 69 -39.84 -10.53 -0.16
N LYS A 70 -39.37 -10.08 1.00
CA LYS A 70 -40.12 -10.14 2.26
C LYS A 70 -41.44 -9.38 2.16
N ASP A 71 -41.41 -8.15 1.68
CA ASP A 71 -42.60 -7.29 1.58
C ASP A 71 -43.63 -7.84 0.57
N ALA A 72 -43.16 -8.46 -0.53
CA ALA A 72 -44.02 -9.11 -1.52
C ALA A 72 -44.74 -10.36 -0.96
N VAL A 73 -44.10 -11.10 -0.06
CA VAL A 73 -44.69 -12.27 0.61
C VAL A 73 -45.63 -11.86 1.75
N ALA A 74 -45.28 -10.82 2.50
CA ALA A 74 -46.06 -10.36 3.65
C ALA A 74 -47.39 -9.67 3.27
N LYS A 75 -47.55 -9.24 2.02
CA LYS A 75 -48.76 -8.59 1.51
C LYS A 75 -49.80 -9.56 0.93
N LYS A 76 -49.60 -10.87 1.13
CA LYS A 76 -50.57 -11.93 0.79
C LYS A 76 -51.41 -12.33 1.99
#